data_AF-A0A3D3FBA6-F1
#
_entry.id   AF-A0A3D3FBA6-F1
#
_cell.length_a   1.000
_cell.length_b   1.000
_cell.length_c   1.000
_cell.angle_alpha   90.00
_cell.angle_beta   90.00
_cell.angle_gamma   90.00
#
_symmetry.space_group_name_H-M   'P 1'
#
loop_
_entity.id
_entity.type
_entity.pdbx_description
1 polymer ?
#
loop_
_entity_poly.entity_id
_entity_poly.type
_entity_poly.pdbx_seq_one_letter_code
_entity_poly.pdbx_strand_id
1 'polypeptide(L)' 'MNSQGRTYRDVFTLMREEPEARLYFEKLPATVREQMSTHAFRINSMNSMRSYAENLTHNTQ' A
#
# COMPACT_ATOMS: atom_id res chain seq x y z
N MET A 1 -14.58 -12.88 -12.96
CA MET A 1 -13.16 -12.57 -13.23
C MET A 1 -12.41 -12.80 -11.94
N ASN A 2 -11.54 -13.81 -11.92
CA ASN A 2 -10.95 -14.32 -10.69
C ASN A 2 -9.78 -13.42 -10.29
N SER A 3 -9.93 -12.69 -9.19
CA SER A 3 -8.94 -11.76 -8.62
C SER A 3 -7.78 -12.51 -7.95
N GLN A 4 -7.09 -13.36 -8.71
CA GLN A 4 -5.96 -14.16 -8.26
C GLN A 4 -4.67 -13.34 -8.44
N GLY A 5 -4.14 -12.80 -7.36
CA GLY A 5 -2.70 -12.48 -7.21
C GLY A 5 -2.08 -11.52 -8.23
N ARG A 6 -2.72 -10.40 -8.57
CA ARG A 6 -2.01 -9.34 -9.32
C ARG A 6 -1.00 -8.66 -8.42
N THR A 7 0.27 -8.85 -8.76
CA THR A 7 1.36 -8.03 -8.24
C THR A 7 1.63 -6.89 -9.21
N TYR A 8 1.75 -5.71 -8.66
CA TYR A 8 2.05 -4.47 -9.34
C TYR A 8 3.52 -4.13 -9.16
N ARG A 9 4.07 -3.33 -10.07
CA ARG A 9 5.49 -2.93 -10.00
C ARG A 9 5.82 -2.18 -8.71
N ASP A 10 4.89 -1.36 -8.25
CA ASP A 10 5.04 -0.47 -7.12
C ASP A 10 3.66 -0.02 -6.61
N VAL A 11 3.68 0.66 -5.46
CA VAL A 11 2.49 1.18 -4.79
C VAL A 11 1.71 2.18 -5.66
N PHE A 12 2.39 2.95 -6.52
CA PHE A 12 1.73 3.95 -7.37
C PHE A 12 0.95 3.28 -8.50
N THR A 13 1.54 2.24 -9.11
CA THR A 13 0.87 1.41 -10.11
C THR A 13 -0.34 0.72 -9.49
N LEU A 14 -0.19 0.15 -8.28
CA LEU A 14 -1.30 -0.43 -7.52
C LEU A 14 -2.42 0.60 -7.30
N MET A 15 -2.11 1.81 -6.84
CA MET A 15 -3.11 2.87 -6.63
C MET A 15 -3.78 3.34 -7.91
N ARG A 16 -3.11 3.24 -9.05
CA ARG A 16 -3.67 3.64 -10.34
C ARG A 16 -4.64 2.61 -10.90
N GLU A 17 -4.31 1.33 -10.74
CA GLU A 17 -5.11 0.21 -11.24
C GLU A 17 -6.23 -0.16 -10.26
N GLU A 18 -6.02 0.00 -8.96
CA GLU A 18 -6.95 -0.33 -7.88
C GLU A 18 -7.39 0.94 -7.13
N PRO A 19 -8.59 1.48 -7.38
CA PRO A 19 -9.06 2.68 -6.68
C PRO A 19 -9.23 2.45 -5.17
N GLU A 20 -9.50 1.22 -4.74
CA GLU A 20 -9.55 0.85 -3.31
C GLU A 20 -8.19 1.02 -2.62
N ALA A 21 -7.08 0.74 -3.32
CA ALA A 21 -5.73 0.92 -2.80
C ALA A 21 -5.41 2.40 -2.57
N ARG A 22 -5.81 3.24 -3.53
CA ARG A 22 -5.67 4.70 -3.41
C ARG A 22 -6.45 5.24 -2.22
N LEU A 23 -7.71 4.87 -2.08
CA LEU A 23 -8.55 5.29 -0.96
C LEU A 23 -7.99 4.82 0.39
N TYR A 24 -7.42 3.61 0.45
CA TYR A 24 -6.75 3.12 1.65
C TYR A 24 -5.51 3.96 1.96
N PHE A 25 -4.64 4.18 0.97
CA PHE A 25 -3.42 4.97 1.11
C PHE A 25 -3.72 6.41 1.57
N GLU A 26 -4.72 7.08 0.99
CA GLU A 26 -5.12 8.45 1.34
C GLU A 26 -5.65 8.57 2.79
N LYS A 27 -6.16 7.49 3.39
CA LYS A 27 -6.61 7.45 4.79
C LYS A 27 -5.47 7.26 5.79
N LEU A 28 -4.27 6.87 5.34
CA LEU A 28 -3.15 6.61 6.24
C LEU A 28 -2.49 7.92 6.73
N PRO A 29 -1.90 7.92 7.93
CA PRO A 29 -1.12 9.05 8.44
C PRO A 29 -0.04 9.49 7.45
N ALA A 30 0.31 10.79 7.46
CA ALA A 30 1.34 11.33 6.56
C ALA A 30 2.68 10.59 6.69
N THR A 31 3.10 10.28 7.92
CA THR A 31 4.32 9.50 8.21
C THR A 31 4.30 8.11 7.58
N VAL A 32 3.17 7.41 7.63
CA VAL A 32 3.00 6.09 7.03
C VAL A 32 3.06 6.20 5.50
N ARG A 33 2.38 7.19 4.92
CA ARG A 33 2.41 7.46 3.47
C ARG A 33 3.82 7.80 2.97
N GLU A 34 4.59 8.58 3.71
CA GLU A 34 5.97 8.90 3.39
C GLU A 34 6.87 7.66 3.40
N GLN A 35 6.77 6.83 4.44
CA GLN A 35 7.53 5.58 4.52
C GLN A 35 7.14 4.58 3.42
N MET A 36 5.84 4.46 3.13
CA MET A 36 5.36 3.66 2.01
C MET A 36 5.84 4.17 0.66
N SER A 37 5.91 5.49 0.47
CA SER A 37 6.45 6.09 -0.75
C SER A 37 7.95 5.85 -0.88
N THR A 38 8.68 5.88 0.24
CA THR A 38 10.12 5.55 0.31
C THR A 38 10.38 4.10 -0.08
N HIS A 39 9.51 3.18 0.34
CA HIS A 39 9.59 1.76 0.04
C HIS A 39 8.52 1.28 -0.95
N ALA A 40 8.17 2.14 -1.92
CA ALA A 40 7.08 1.89 -2.88
C ALA A 40 7.23 0.57 -3.65
N PHE A 41 8.46 0.17 -3.93
CA PHE A 41 8.82 -1.07 -4.63
C PHE A 41 8.58 -2.35 -3.80
N ARG A 42 8.46 -2.25 -2.47
CA ARG A 42 8.14 -3.39 -1.60
C ARG A 42 6.64 -3.66 -1.52
N ILE A 43 5.80 -2.72 -1.96
CA ILE A 43 4.35 -2.81 -1.90
C ILE A 43 3.85 -3.05 -3.31
N ASN A 44 3.64 -4.33 -3.62
CA ASN A 44 3.18 -4.77 -4.94
C ASN A 44 1.72 -5.25 -4.93
N SER A 45 1.04 -5.25 -3.80
CA SER A 45 -0.34 -5.75 -3.70
C SER A 45 -1.09 -5.08 -2.56
N MET A 46 -2.42 -5.18 -2.59
CA MET A 46 -3.26 -4.71 -1.49
C MET A 46 -2.92 -5.36 -0.16
N ASN A 47 -2.57 -6.65 -0.16
CA ASN A 47 -2.19 -7.36 1.05
C ASN A 47 -0.86 -6.81 1.60
N SER A 48 0.15 -6.63 0.75
CA SER A 48 1.42 -6.00 1.15
C SER A 48 1.22 -4.58 1.65
N MET A 49 0.34 -3.80 1.02
CA MET A 49 -0.01 -2.44 1.44
C MET A 49 -0.58 -2.42 2.86
N ARG A 50 -1.57 -3.28 3.14
CA ARG A 50 -2.17 -3.39 4.48
C ARG A 50 -1.17 -3.87 5.52
N SER A 51 -0.46 -4.98 5.27
CA SER A 51 0.52 -5.50 6.22
C SER A 51 1.64 -4.50 6.50
N TYR A 52 2.08 -3.74 5.49
CA TYR A 52 3.11 -2.71 5.69
C TYR A 52 2.57 -1.52 6.48
N ALA A 53 1.36 -1.05 6.16
CA ALA A 53 0.70 0.01 6.92
C ALA A 53 0.43 -0.38 8.37
N GLU A 54 0.00 -1.62 8.63
CA GLU A 54 -0.19 -2.16 9.98
C GLU A 54 1.13 -2.20 10.75
N ASN A 55 2.20 -2.71 10.15
CA ASN A 55 3.53 -2.74 10.78
C ASN A 55 4.02 -1.32 11.13
N LEU A 56 3.82 -0.36 10.23
CA LEU A 56 4.19 1.04 10.49
C LEU A 56 3.34 1.69 11.58
N THR A 57 2.02 1.44 11.59
CA THR A 57 1.10 2.02 12.58
C THR A 57 1.30 1.41 13.97
N HIS A 58 1.70 0.14 14.04
CA HIS A 58 1.95 -0.56 15.30
C HIS A 58 3.33 -0.23 15.91
N ASN A 59 4.28 0.24 15.11
CA ASN A 59 5.61 0.68 15.56
C ASN A 59 5.65 2.17 15.94
N THR A 60 4.52 2.89 15.81
CA THR A 60 4.40 4.29 16.26
C THR A 60 3.89 4.45 17.70
N GLN A 61 4.02 3.42 18.56
CA GLN A 61 3.56 3.44 19.96
C GLN A 61 4.71 3.37 20.97
#